data_AF-A0A839QMM8-F1
#
_entry.id   AF-A0A839QMM8-F1
#
_cell.length_a   1.000
_cell.length_b   1.000
_cell.length_c   1.000
_cell.angle_alpha   90.00
_cell.angle_beta   90.00
_cell.angle_gamma   90.00
#
_symmetry.space_group_name_H-M   'P 1'
#
loop_
_entity.id
_entity.type
_entity.pdbx_description
1 polymer ?
#
loop_
_entity_poly.entity_id
_entity_poly.type
_entity_poly.pdbx_seq_one_letter_code
_entity_poly.pdbx_strand_id
1 'polypeptide(L)'
;MEQAGQHANRQPVTNVVSICGVLFERSTNALESDFVHWNAATGTLQLGTEDCRILLRALFETYSEQATDPRATDLDPVFLHSSLRHLEATMPERATELGLVASGYLRFLLDTGQWSGDPLSYEAALAAVSSSRLPAPAEEFEDPAGYEIRIPELPADQLDAALLDSSFARHFTDMARFIAPGRDVTSTLVLRLRDVPEAAACVGLRARLVGRSIELPATPRFPERRVGSMGAIDELMRVWELFRDLPLLRQSRTSVRCNPDGMLLIDGPPADRAQLLRTIATAYFQKSISGEHLLILSDMISPFLLEVLLGAASTDPPLAIDVWNGDFALPGVPSIPSAFLAQLLREELLRIQADGLVDVGEFITVPWHLRQCLSDALEGLISEETTQWGRPGSTAPLWLVTAPGTSSV
;
A
#
# COMPACT_ATOMS: atom_id res chain seq x y z
N MET A 1 53.29 32.94 57.60
CA MET A 1 52.33 33.74 56.81
C MET A 1 52.82 33.78 55.39
N GLU A 2 52.33 32.89 54.54
CA GLU A 2 52.55 32.97 53.09
C GLU A 2 51.34 32.28 52.43
N GLN A 3 50.42 33.10 51.92
CA GLN A 3 49.30 32.66 51.09
C GLN A 3 49.79 32.61 49.65
N ALA A 4 49.95 31.39 49.11
CA ALA A 4 50.17 31.18 47.69
C ALA A 4 48.81 31.08 46.98
N GLY A 5 48.52 32.07 46.13
CA GLY A 5 47.29 32.15 45.34
C GLY A 5 47.27 31.13 44.19
N GLN A 6 46.26 30.27 44.17
CA GLN A 6 45.88 29.44 43.02
C GLN A 6 45.11 30.30 42.01
N HIS A 7 45.78 30.73 40.95
CA HIS A 7 45.12 31.26 39.76
C HIS A 7 44.59 30.10 38.90
N ALA A 8 43.28 29.85 38.99
CA ALA A 8 42.57 28.94 38.11
C ALA A 8 42.56 29.49 36.68
N ASN A 9 43.23 28.79 35.77
CA ASN A 9 43.28 29.07 34.35
C ASN A 9 41.94 28.67 33.70
N ARG A 10 40.94 29.56 33.72
CA ARG A 10 39.69 29.38 32.96
C ARG A 10 39.97 29.70 31.50
N GLN A 11 40.15 28.67 30.66
CA GLN A 11 40.08 28.87 29.22
C GLN A 11 38.64 29.25 28.83
N PRO A 12 38.43 30.33 28.05
CA PRO A 12 37.12 30.67 27.54
C PRO A 12 36.69 29.60 26.53
N VAL A 13 35.60 28.89 26.83
CA VAL A 13 34.93 28.01 25.86
C VAL A 13 34.21 28.92 24.87
N THR A 14 34.85 29.20 23.73
CA THR A 14 34.22 29.92 22.63
C THR A 14 33.31 28.93 21.89
N ASN A 15 32.02 28.91 22.22
CA ASN A 15 31.03 28.15 21.46
C ASN A 15 30.87 28.81 20.07
N VAL A 16 31.60 28.29 19.08
CA VAL A 16 31.42 28.68 17.68
C VAL A 16 30.20 27.94 17.15
N VAL A 17 29.06 28.62 17.10
CA VAL A 17 27.81 28.06 16.55
C VAL A 17 27.80 28.24 15.04
N SER A 18 27.57 27.16 14.29
CA SER A 18 27.44 27.20 12.83
C SER A 18 26.18 27.97 12.41
N ILE A 19 26.32 28.91 11.46
CA ILE A 19 25.18 29.67 10.90
C ILE A 19 24.15 28.72 10.29
N CYS A 20 24.59 27.65 9.62
CA CYS A 20 23.70 26.65 9.01
C CYS A 20 22.88 25.92 10.08
N GLY A 21 23.49 25.61 11.23
CA GLY A 21 22.77 25.02 12.38
C GLY A 21 21.68 25.94 12.92
N VAL A 22 21.96 27.25 13.10
CA VAL A 22 20.96 28.21 13.58
C VAL A 22 19.81 28.41 12.57
N LEU A 23 20.12 28.43 11.28
CA LEU A 23 19.09 28.55 10.23
C LEU A 23 18.22 27.30 10.16
N PHE A 24 18.82 26.12 10.29
CA PHE A 24 18.11 24.85 10.36
C PHE A 24 17.22 24.79 11.61
N GLU A 25 17.73 25.13 12.79
CA GLU A 25 16.94 25.15 14.03
C GLU A 25 15.74 26.12 13.95
N ARG A 26 15.90 27.27 13.31
CA ARG A 26 14.78 28.21 13.11
C ARG A 26 13.74 27.67 12.15
N SER A 27 14.15 27.02 11.07
CA SER A 27 13.21 26.45 10.10
C SER A 27 12.48 25.25 10.70
N THR A 28 13.16 24.37 11.42
CA THR A 28 12.54 23.21 12.07
C THR A 28 11.54 23.63 13.14
N ASN A 29 11.83 24.63 13.97
CA ASN A 29 10.88 25.12 14.98
C ASN A 29 9.56 25.63 14.38
N ALA A 30 9.62 26.32 13.24
CA ALA A 30 8.41 26.77 12.54
C ALA A 30 7.64 25.58 11.96
N LEU A 31 8.35 24.68 11.26
CA LEU A 31 7.76 23.51 10.60
C LEU A 31 7.21 22.48 11.58
N GLU A 32 7.81 22.34 12.76
CA GLU A 32 7.36 21.44 13.83
C GLU A 32 5.95 21.80 14.31
N SER A 33 5.70 23.09 14.55
CA SER A 33 4.37 23.58 14.95
C SER A 33 3.33 23.36 13.84
N ASP A 34 3.69 23.67 12.59
CA ASP A 34 2.81 23.50 11.44
C ASP A 34 2.48 22.03 11.19
N PHE A 35 3.48 21.14 11.30
CA PHE A 35 3.31 19.70 11.18
C PHE A 35 2.37 19.14 12.24
N VAL A 36 2.55 19.54 13.51
CA VAL A 36 1.66 19.12 14.61
C VAL A 36 0.22 19.56 14.35
N HIS A 37 0.00 20.80 13.88
CA HIS A 37 -1.32 21.31 13.57
C HIS A 37 -1.96 20.57 12.38
N TRP A 38 -1.17 20.33 11.34
CA TRP A 38 -1.57 19.54 10.18
C TRP A 38 -1.95 18.12 10.58
N ASN A 39 -1.17 17.47 11.44
CA ASN A 39 -1.47 16.13 11.93
C ASN A 39 -2.77 16.10 12.75
N ALA A 40 -2.98 17.08 13.64
CA ALA A 40 -4.19 17.19 14.43
C ALA A 40 -5.44 17.43 13.55
N ALA A 41 -5.30 18.17 12.45
CA ALA A 41 -6.40 18.45 11.52
C ALA A 41 -6.73 17.26 10.61
N THR A 42 -5.72 16.48 10.19
CA THR A 42 -5.88 15.36 9.27
C THR A 42 -6.12 14.02 9.97
N GLY A 43 -5.68 13.88 11.22
CA GLY A 43 -5.68 12.62 11.95
C GLY A 43 -4.73 11.58 11.36
N THR A 44 -3.73 12.00 10.57
CA THR A 44 -2.85 11.10 9.81
C THR A 44 -2.06 10.16 10.72
N LEU A 45 -1.46 10.70 11.77
CA LEU A 45 -0.74 9.95 12.79
C LEU A 45 -1.63 9.89 14.04
N GLN A 46 -2.04 8.69 14.45
CA GLN A 46 -2.73 8.44 15.74
C GLN A 46 -1.76 8.54 16.93
N LEU A 47 -0.81 9.48 16.86
CA LEU A 47 0.17 9.75 17.89
C LEU A 47 -0.21 11.02 18.65
N GLY A 48 0.14 11.06 19.93
CA GLY A 48 -0.03 12.28 20.73
C GLY A 48 0.77 13.42 20.14
N THR A 49 0.22 14.64 20.18
CA THR A 49 0.90 15.86 19.71
C THR A 49 2.31 16.00 20.28
N GLU A 50 2.51 15.67 21.56
CA GLU A 50 3.81 15.75 22.21
C GLU A 50 4.78 14.68 21.72
N ASP A 51 4.31 13.44 21.52
CA ASP A 51 5.15 12.36 20.99
C ASP A 51 5.63 12.67 19.57
N CYS A 52 4.73 13.16 18.70
CA CYS A 52 5.11 13.63 17.36
C CYS A 52 6.21 14.69 17.41
N ARG A 53 6.08 15.65 18.34
CA ARG A 53 7.05 16.72 18.52
C ARG A 53 8.42 16.19 18.94
N ILE A 54 8.44 15.35 19.97
CA ILE A 54 9.66 14.78 20.54
C ILE A 54 10.42 13.98 19.47
N LEU A 55 9.72 13.09 18.75
CA LEU A 55 10.32 12.23 17.74
C LEU A 55 10.81 13.03 16.52
N LEU A 56 10.04 14.03 16.07
CA LEU A 56 10.45 14.87 14.95
C LEU A 56 11.69 15.71 15.31
N ARG A 57 11.75 16.22 16.54
CA ARG A 57 12.91 16.98 17.00
C ARG A 57 14.15 16.10 17.11
N ALA A 58 14.03 14.91 17.68
CA ALA A 58 15.13 13.94 17.75
C ALA A 58 15.65 13.57 16.35
N LEU A 59 14.74 13.42 15.38
CA LEU A 59 15.08 13.21 13.97
C LEU A 59 15.89 14.37 13.41
N PHE A 60 15.43 15.61 13.58
CA PHE A 60 16.14 16.78 13.06
C PHE A 60 17.48 17.04 13.72
N GLU A 61 17.57 16.85 15.03
CA GLU A 61 18.83 16.98 15.76
C GLU A 61 19.86 15.99 15.18
N THR A 62 19.50 14.71 15.11
CA THR A 62 20.36 13.65 14.55
C THR A 62 20.71 13.91 13.09
N TYR A 63 19.74 14.32 12.27
CA TYR A 63 19.95 14.63 10.86
C TYR A 63 20.90 15.81 10.67
N SER A 64 20.77 16.86 11.49
CA SER A 64 21.63 18.04 11.41
C SER A 64 23.07 17.78 11.81
N GLU A 65 23.31 16.79 12.67
CA GLU A 65 24.65 16.35 13.07
C GLU A 65 25.35 15.57 11.95
N GLN A 66 24.58 14.86 11.11
CA GLN A 66 25.11 13.99 10.06
C GLN A 66 25.21 14.68 8.69
N ALA A 67 24.23 15.51 8.34
CA ALA A 67 24.14 16.14 7.02
C ALA A 67 25.13 17.29 6.86
N THR A 68 25.75 17.39 5.69
CA THR A 68 26.73 18.45 5.40
C THR A 68 26.07 19.83 5.16
N ASP A 69 24.87 19.85 4.58
CA ASP A 69 24.03 21.05 4.40
C ASP A 69 22.60 20.73 4.85
N PRO A 70 22.32 20.75 6.17
CA PRO A 70 21.03 20.30 6.69
C PRO A 70 19.91 21.25 6.27
N ARG A 71 18.88 20.70 5.63
CA ARG A 71 17.65 21.40 5.21
C ARG A 71 16.44 20.64 5.71
N ALA A 72 15.47 21.35 6.29
CA ALA A 72 14.26 20.74 6.83
C ALA A 72 13.25 20.36 5.72
N THR A 73 13.36 20.97 4.54
CA THR A 73 12.40 20.85 3.43
C THR A 73 12.91 20.07 2.21
N ASP A 74 14.17 19.60 2.26
CA ASP A 74 14.84 18.83 1.21
C ASP A 74 15.80 17.87 1.92
N LEU A 75 15.22 16.77 2.43
CA LEU A 75 15.94 15.80 3.25
C LEU A 75 16.71 14.86 2.32
N ASP A 76 18.03 14.87 2.44
CA ASP A 76 18.91 13.95 1.72
C ASP A 76 18.61 12.51 2.17
N PRO A 77 18.26 11.60 1.24
CA PRO A 77 17.84 10.24 1.58
C PRO A 77 18.89 9.45 2.36
N VAL A 78 20.18 9.65 2.07
CA VAL A 78 21.27 8.91 2.71
C VAL A 78 21.41 9.33 4.17
N PHE A 79 21.45 10.64 4.42
CA PHE A 79 21.55 11.17 5.78
C PHE A 79 20.26 10.96 6.59
N LEU A 80 19.09 10.99 5.94
CA LEU A 80 17.82 10.68 6.57
C LEU A 80 17.79 9.21 7.03
N HIS A 81 18.15 8.28 6.15
CA HIS A 81 18.21 6.86 6.49
C HIS A 81 19.18 6.60 7.64
N SER A 82 20.40 7.14 7.59
CA SER A 82 21.40 6.93 8.65
C SER A 82 20.95 7.54 9.99
N SER A 83 20.23 8.66 9.97
CA SER A 83 19.66 9.28 11.17
C SER A 83 18.58 8.42 11.80
N LEU A 84 17.67 7.88 10.98
CA LEU A 84 16.64 6.96 11.44
C LEU A 84 17.24 5.70 12.04
N ARG A 85 18.21 5.07 11.37
CA ARG A 85 18.92 3.89 11.89
C ARG A 85 19.62 4.17 13.23
N HIS A 86 20.21 5.35 13.39
CA HIS A 86 20.83 5.74 14.64
C HIS A 86 19.81 5.89 15.78
N LEU A 87 18.67 6.54 15.49
CA LEU A 87 17.61 6.76 16.46
C LEU A 87 16.87 5.46 16.81
N GLU A 88 16.63 4.58 15.84
CA GLU A 88 16.09 3.23 16.07
C GLU A 88 17.00 2.41 16.99
N ALA A 89 18.32 2.51 16.82
CA ALA A 89 19.27 1.84 17.70
C ALA A 89 19.31 2.45 19.12
N THR A 90 18.99 3.74 19.26
CA THR A 90 19.05 4.48 20.53
C THR A 90 17.72 4.44 21.29
N MET A 91 16.60 4.33 20.58
CA MET A 91 15.23 4.30 21.08
C MET A 91 14.44 3.16 20.41
N PRO A 92 14.85 1.88 20.57
CA PRO A 92 14.25 0.75 19.86
C PRO A 92 12.75 0.59 20.14
N GLU A 93 12.30 0.94 21.35
CA GLU A 93 10.90 0.91 21.74
C GLU A 93 10.03 1.95 21.03
N ARG A 94 10.64 2.95 20.38
CA ARG A 94 9.97 4.02 19.62
C ARG A 94 10.25 3.95 18.11
N ALA A 95 10.92 2.91 17.63
CA ALA A 95 11.32 2.78 16.23
C ALA A 95 10.13 2.88 15.26
N THR A 96 9.01 2.25 15.62
CA THR A 96 7.78 2.28 14.80
C THR A 96 7.20 3.69 14.74
N GLU A 97 7.04 4.36 15.88
CA GLU A 97 6.53 5.74 15.94
C GLU A 97 7.47 6.71 15.22
N LEU A 98 8.78 6.54 15.35
CA LEU A 98 9.77 7.37 14.67
C LEU A 98 9.62 7.29 13.15
N GLY A 99 9.53 6.07 12.61
CA GLY A 99 9.29 5.87 11.19
C GLY A 99 7.97 6.52 10.76
N LEU A 100 6.89 6.36 11.53
CA LEU A 100 5.59 6.98 11.26
C LEU A 100 5.68 8.51 11.23
N VAL A 101 6.35 9.12 12.20
CA VAL A 101 6.56 10.57 12.28
C VAL A 101 7.38 11.08 11.09
N ALA A 102 8.47 10.40 10.73
CA ALA A 102 9.31 10.78 9.59
C ALA A 102 8.53 10.75 8.27
N SER A 103 7.76 9.70 8.04
CA SER A 103 6.95 9.58 6.83
C SER A 103 5.78 10.58 6.81
N GLY A 104 5.11 10.76 7.96
CA GLY A 104 4.09 11.78 8.12
C GLY A 104 4.63 13.19 7.87
N TYR A 105 5.86 13.48 8.28
CA TYR A 105 6.52 14.76 8.05
C TYR A 105 6.80 14.99 6.55
N LEU A 106 7.33 14.00 5.84
CA LEU A 106 7.49 14.07 4.38
C LEU A 106 6.14 14.33 3.68
N ARG A 107 5.08 13.66 4.13
CA ARG A 107 3.73 13.88 3.58
C ARG A 107 3.22 15.30 3.84
N PHE A 108 3.42 15.82 5.05
CA PHE A 108 3.11 17.21 5.39
C PHE A 108 3.81 18.19 4.44
N LEU A 109 5.11 18.00 4.17
CA LEU A 109 5.85 18.86 3.24
C LEU A 109 5.26 18.82 1.83
N LEU A 110 4.86 17.65 1.35
CA LEU A 110 4.24 17.50 0.04
C LEU A 110 2.85 18.16 -0.01
N ASP A 111 1.99 17.86 0.96
CA ASP A 111 0.60 18.34 0.99
C ASP A 111 0.50 19.86 1.18
N THR A 112 1.47 20.46 1.87
CA THR A 112 1.53 21.92 2.07
C THR A 112 2.36 22.65 1.02
N GLY A 113 2.94 21.94 0.06
CA GLY A 113 3.82 22.51 -0.97
C GLY A 113 5.11 23.11 -0.39
N GLN A 114 5.55 22.62 0.77
CA GLN A 114 6.77 23.05 1.46
C GLN A 114 8.00 22.20 1.09
N TRP A 115 7.83 21.06 0.41
CA TRP A 115 8.96 20.31 -0.15
C TRP A 115 9.74 21.17 -1.16
N SER A 116 11.02 21.37 -0.91
CA SER A 116 11.92 22.19 -1.75
C SER A 116 12.85 21.37 -2.64
N GLY A 117 12.91 20.05 -2.43
CA GLY A 117 13.64 19.13 -3.29
C GLY A 117 12.92 18.87 -4.62
N ASP A 118 13.53 18.08 -5.49
CA ASP A 118 12.87 17.59 -6.69
C ASP A 118 11.98 16.36 -6.38
N PRO A 119 11.09 15.94 -7.31
CA PRO A 119 10.22 14.79 -7.08
C PRO A 119 10.96 13.47 -6.88
N LEU A 120 12.12 13.27 -7.52
CA LEU A 120 12.89 12.03 -7.36
C LEU A 120 13.57 12.00 -5.98
N SER A 121 14.04 13.16 -5.48
CA SER A 121 14.59 13.24 -4.13
C SER A 121 13.51 13.00 -3.06
N TYR A 122 12.25 13.38 -3.31
CA TYR A 122 11.12 13.06 -2.44
C TYR A 122 10.87 11.55 -2.37
N GLU A 123 10.76 10.87 -3.51
CA GLU A 123 10.55 9.42 -3.57
C GLU A 123 11.69 8.66 -2.88
N ALA A 124 12.93 9.10 -3.11
CA ALA A 124 14.09 8.52 -2.45
C ALA A 124 14.10 8.75 -0.93
N ALA A 125 13.69 9.93 -0.46
CA ALA A 125 13.56 10.22 0.97
C ALA A 125 12.46 9.38 1.62
N LEU A 126 11.34 9.17 0.92
CA LEU A 126 10.28 8.28 1.40
C LEU A 126 10.77 6.83 1.48
N ALA A 127 11.45 6.33 0.45
CA ALA A 127 12.07 5.00 0.46
C ALA A 127 13.13 4.83 1.56
N ALA A 128 13.88 5.90 1.89
CA ALA A 128 14.82 5.91 3.00
C ALA A 128 14.14 5.72 4.37
N VAL A 129 12.96 6.33 4.58
CA VAL A 129 12.15 6.14 5.79
C VAL A 129 11.57 4.73 5.83
N SER A 130 11.07 4.22 4.70
CA SER A 130 10.50 2.88 4.61
C SER A 130 11.52 1.79 4.87
N SER A 131 12.73 1.91 4.32
CA SER A 131 13.81 0.93 4.47
C SER A 131 14.42 0.89 5.86
N SER A 132 14.28 1.94 6.68
CA SER A 132 14.75 1.91 8.08
C SER A 132 13.85 1.03 8.96
N ARG A 133 12.55 0.98 8.65
CA ARG A 133 11.53 0.20 9.38
C ARG A 133 11.66 -1.31 9.20
N LEU A 134 12.35 -1.77 8.17
CA LEU A 134 12.62 -3.18 8.02
C LEU A 134 13.62 -3.56 9.12
N PRO A 135 13.30 -4.50 10.03
CA PRO A 135 14.34 -5.10 10.86
C PRO A 135 15.46 -5.50 9.90
N ALA A 136 16.72 -5.19 10.25
CA ALA A 136 17.86 -5.79 9.55
C ALA A 136 17.50 -7.27 9.44
N PRO A 137 17.42 -7.85 8.21
CA PRO A 137 16.68 -9.07 7.95
C PRO A 137 16.99 -10.00 9.09
N ALA A 138 15.98 -10.26 9.93
CA ALA A 138 16.14 -11.11 11.09
C ALA A 138 16.90 -12.33 10.55
N GLU A 139 17.99 -12.71 11.22
CA GLU A 139 18.76 -13.89 10.84
C GLU A 139 17.75 -14.99 10.52
N GLU A 140 17.63 -15.27 9.22
CA GLU A 140 16.62 -16.14 8.64
C GLU A 140 15.17 -15.72 9.00
N PHE A 141 14.52 -14.91 8.15
CA PHE A 141 13.12 -15.24 7.84
C PHE A 141 13.16 -16.73 7.50
N GLU A 142 12.62 -17.58 8.38
CA GLU A 142 12.39 -18.99 8.04
C GLU A 142 11.76 -18.95 6.66
N ASP A 143 12.42 -19.59 5.70
CA ASP A 143 12.05 -19.59 4.30
C ASP A 143 10.52 -19.65 4.21
N PRO A 144 9.84 -18.69 3.54
CA PRO A 144 8.40 -18.74 3.35
C PRO A 144 7.94 -20.06 2.68
N ALA A 145 8.87 -20.95 2.31
CA ALA A 145 8.71 -22.40 2.17
C ALA A 145 7.77 -23.12 3.15
N GLY A 146 7.32 -22.51 4.25
CA GLY A 146 6.20 -23.04 5.05
C GLY A 146 4.82 -22.93 4.38
N TYR A 147 4.61 -21.95 3.49
CA TYR A 147 3.33 -21.73 2.82
C TYR A 147 3.31 -22.33 1.42
N GLU A 148 2.61 -23.45 1.29
CA GLU A 148 2.34 -24.11 0.02
C GLU A 148 0.95 -23.68 -0.48
N ILE A 149 0.88 -22.83 -1.51
CA ILE A 149 -0.40 -22.46 -2.13
C ILE A 149 -1.02 -23.72 -2.74
N ARG A 150 -2.09 -24.21 -2.12
CA ARG A 150 -2.77 -25.42 -2.58
C ARG A 150 -3.72 -25.08 -3.72
N ILE A 151 -3.33 -25.41 -4.95
CA ILE A 151 -4.19 -25.27 -6.12
C ILE A 151 -4.88 -26.61 -6.37
N PRO A 152 -6.22 -26.70 -6.29
CA PRO A 152 -6.91 -27.94 -6.57
C PRO A 152 -6.64 -28.41 -8.00
N GLU A 153 -6.35 -29.71 -8.16
CA GLU A 153 -6.27 -30.34 -9.48
C GLU A 153 -7.69 -30.45 -10.06
N LEU A 154 -8.14 -29.41 -10.76
CA LEU A 154 -9.42 -29.37 -11.46
C LEU A 154 -9.19 -29.20 -12.97
N PRO A 155 -10.07 -29.76 -13.81
CA PRO A 155 -10.05 -29.49 -15.24
C PRO A 155 -10.09 -27.99 -15.55
N ALA A 156 -9.34 -27.56 -16.56
CA ALA A 156 -9.22 -26.15 -16.92
C ALA A 156 -10.57 -25.48 -17.25
N ASP A 157 -11.51 -26.22 -17.85
CA ASP A 157 -12.87 -25.76 -18.15
C ASP A 157 -13.70 -25.52 -16.89
N GLN A 158 -13.50 -26.30 -15.82
CA GLN A 158 -14.15 -26.07 -14.54
C GLN A 158 -13.59 -24.82 -13.83
N LEU A 159 -12.26 -24.62 -13.90
CA LEU A 159 -11.61 -23.41 -13.40
C LEU A 159 -12.10 -22.17 -14.15
N ASP A 160 -12.15 -22.23 -15.49
CA ASP A 160 -12.65 -21.15 -16.35
C ASP A 160 -14.12 -20.83 -16.01
N ALA A 161 -14.98 -21.84 -15.91
CA ALA A 161 -16.39 -21.66 -15.61
C ALA A 161 -16.60 -21.00 -14.23
N ALA A 162 -15.87 -21.44 -13.20
CA ALA A 162 -15.96 -20.86 -11.86
C ALA A 162 -15.46 -19.40 -11.84
N LEU A 163 -14.34 -19.11 -12.53
CA LEU A 163 -13.84 -17.75 -12.66
C LEU A 163 -14.86 -16.85 -13.35
N LEU A 164 -15.47 -17.30 -14.45
CA LEU A 164 -16.46 -16.54 -15.22
C LEU A 164 -17.77 -16.26 -14.44
N ASP A 165 -18.13 -17.10 -13.47
CA ASP A 165 -19.32 -16.94 -12.64
C ASP A 165 -19.09 -16.04 -11.39
N SER A 166 -17.83 -15.77 -11.05
CA SER A 166 -17.45 -14.96 -9.89
C SER A 166 -18.00 -13.52 -9.93
N SER A 167 -18.15 -12.90 -8.75
CA SER A 167 -18.46 -11.47 -8.64
C SER A 167 -17.38 -10.60 -9.28
N PHE A 168 -16.11 -11.00 -9.11
CA PHE A 168 -14.96 -10.38 -9.76
C PHE A 168 -15.15 -10.30 -11.28
N ALA A 169 -15.40 -11.43 -11.96
CA ALA A 169 -15.61 -11.45 -13.40
C ALA A 169 -16.82 -10.61 -13.85
N ARG A 170 -17.88 -10.60 -13.05
CA ARG A 170 -19.06 -9.77 -13.30
C ARG A 170 -18.73 -8.28 -13.27
N HIS A 171 -17.98 -7.80 -12.27
CA HIS A 171 -17.61 -6.39 -12.17
C HIS A 171 -16.82 -5.91 -13.39
N PHE A 172 -15.80 -6.68 -13.82
CA PHE A 172 -15.01 -6.34 -14.99
C PHE A 172 -15.80 -6.46 -16.30
N THR A 173 -16.67 -7.46 -16.44
CA THR A 173 -17.53 -7.61 -17.62
C THR A 173 -18.54 -6.45 -17.73
N ASP A 174 -19.18 -6.07 -16.63
CA ASP A 174 -20.15 -4.98 -16.61
C ASP A 174 -19.47 -3.62 -16.82
N MET A 175 -18.27 -3.42 -16.27
CA MET A 175 -17.44 -2.26 -16.56
C MET A 175 -17.05 -2.19 -18.05
N ALA A 176 -16.62 -3.31 -18.66
CA ALA A 176 -16.32 -3.35 -20.08
C ALA A 176 -17.54 -2.97 -20.93
N ARG A 177 -18.72 -3.53 -20.62
CA ARG A 177 -19.98 -3.17 -21.29
C ARG A 177 -20.34 -1.69 -21.12
N PHE A 178 -20.12 -1.14 -19.93
CA PHE A 178 -20.30 0.28 -19.68
C PHE A 178 -19.38 1.11 -20.58
N ILE A 179 -18.10 0.74 -20.70
CA ILE A 179 -17.10 1.52 -21.46
C ILE A 179 -17.23 1.35 -22.99
N ALA A 180 -17.63 0.17 -23.48
CA ALA A 180 -17.71 -0.19 -24.89
C ALA A 180 -18.32 0.87 -25.85
N PRO A 181 -19.48 1.50 -25.57
CA PRO A 181 -20.06 2.52 -26.45
C PRO A 181 -19.21 3.81 -26.56
N GLY A 182 -18.26 4.00 -25.66
CA GLY A 182 -17.42 5.19 -25.53
C GLY A 182 -17.95 6.13 -24.47
N ARG A 183 -17.15 6.36 -23.43
CA ARG A 183 -17.50 7.23 -22.31
C ARG A 183 -16.68 8.50 -22.31
N ASP A 184 -17.33 9.62 -22.03
CA ASP A 184 -16.67 10.91 -21.94
C ASP A 184 -15.84 10.99 -20.66
N VAL A 185 -14.61 11.48 -20.79
CA VAL A 185 -13.68 11.66 -19.67
C VAL A 185 -13.24 13.13 -19.55
N THR A 186 -12.68 13.46 -18.40
CA THR A 186 -11.96 14.70 -18.16
C THR A 186 -10.57 14.65 -18.81
N SER A 187 -9.83 15.76 -18.77
CA SER A 187 -8.43 15.80 -19.19
C SER A 187 -7.51 14.90 -18.36
N THR A 188 -7.92 14.54 -17.15
CA THR A 188 -7.23 13.59 -16.26
C THR A 188 -7.67 12.14 -16.46
N LEU A 189 -8.43 11.86 -17.54
CA LEU A 189 -8.93 10.53 -17.89
C LEU A 189 -9.85 9.91 -16.83
N VAL A 190 -10.51 10.75 -16.04
CA VAL A 190 -11.53 10.35 -15.07
C VAL A 190 -12.92 10.52 -15.69
N LEU A 191 -13.88 9.66 -15.32
CA LEU A 191 -15.26 9.79 -15.78
C LEU A 191 -15.88 11.14 -15.44
N ARG A 192 -16.72 11.64 -16.34
CA ARG A 192 -17.56 12.81 -16.03
C ARG A 192 -18.52 12.45 -14.90
N LEU A 193 -18.77 13.41 -14.01
CA LEU A 193 -19.58 13.19 -12.80
C LEU A 193 -20.98 12.62 -13.10
N ARG A 194 -21.57 12.93 -14.27
CA ARG A 194 -22.87 12.41 -14.69
C ARG A 194 -22.90 10.89 -14.92
N ASP A 195 -21.75 10.30 -15.25
CA ASP A 195 -21.60 8.88 -15.62
C ASP A 195 -21.15 8.02 -14.41
N VAL A 196 -20.69 8.66 -13.33
CA VAL A 196 -20.22 7.99 -12.10
C VAL A 196 -21.28 7.07 -11.47
N PRO A 197 -22.58 7.42 -11.39
CA PRO A 197 -23.58 6.51 -10.80
C PRO A 197 -23.76 5.20 -11.58
N GLU A 198 -23.73 5.25 -12.91
CA GLU A 198 -23.83 4.06 -13.76
C GLU A 198 -22.56 3.20 -13.63
N ALA A 199 -21.38 3.83 -13.65
CA ALA A 199 -20.12 3.12 -13.48
C ALA A 199 -19.96 2.48 -12.08
N ALA A 200 -20.44 3.16 -11.03
CA ALA A 200 -20.45 2.62 -9.67
C ALA A 200 -21.33 1.35 -9.57
N ALA A 201 -22.42 1.29 -10.33
CA ALA A 201 -23.29 0.12 -10.35
C ALA A 201 -22.58 -1.11 -10.95
N CYS A 202 -21.62 -0.92 -11.88
CA CYS A 202 -20.81 -2.01 -12.43
C CYS A 202 -19.94 -2.69 -11.36
N VAL A 203 -19.55 -1.97 -10.30
CA VAL A 203 -18.76 -2.50 -9.17
C VAL A 203 -19.62 -2.80 -7.94
N GLY A 204 -20.94 -2.96 -8.13
CA GLY A 204 -21.84 -3.32 -7.03
C GLY A 204 -22.10 -2.20 -6.02
N LEU A 205 -22.02 -0.93 -6.43
CA LEU A 205 -22.25 0.21 -5.55
C LEU A 205 -23.35 1.14 -6.06
N ARG A 206 -24.05 1.80 -5.13
CA ARG A 206 -25.01 2.84 -5.45
C ARG A 206 -24.43 4.20 -5.09
N ALA A 207 -24.14 5.02 -6.10
CA ALA A 207 -23.59 6.36 -5.89
C ALA A 207 -24.63 7.45 -6.17
N ARG A 208 -24.81 8.38 -5.22
CA ARG A 208 -25.65 9.57 -5.37
C ARG A 208 -24.78 10.82 -5.47
N LEU A 209 -24.97 11.61 -6.53
CA LEU A 209 -24.19 12.83 -6.73
C LEU A 209 -24.55 13.90 -5.69
N VAL A 210 -23.54 14.49 -5.05
CA VAL A 210 -23.73 15.62 -4.13
C VAL A 210 -24.38 16.80 -4.86
N GLY A 211 -25.43 17.38 -4.27
CA GLY A 211 -26.11 18.55 -4.84
C GLY A 211 -27.10 18.27 -5.98
N ARG A 212 -27.36 17.00 -6.33
CA ARG A 212 -28.41 16.62 -7.28
C ARG A 212 -29.36 15.58 -6.69
N SER A 213 -30.66 15.87 -6.68
CA SER A 213 -31.70 14.85 -6.53
C SER A 213 -31.95 14.22 -7.90
N ILE A 214 -31.06 13.33 -8.32
CA ILE A 214 -31.38 12.37 -9.37
C ILE A 214 -31.90 11.13 -8.64
N GLU A 215 -33.17 10.81 -8.83
CA GLU A 215 -33.72 9.53 -8.39
C GLU A 215 -33.14 8.45 -9.30
N LEU A 216 -32.20 7.68 -8.76
CA LEU A 216 -31.74 6.44 -9.41
C LEU A 216 -32.82 5.37 -9.25
N PRO A 217 -32.96 4.44 -10.21
CA PRO A 217 -33.83 3.29 -10.03
C PRO A 217 -33.49 2.60 -8.70
N ALA A 218 -34.50 2.39 -7.87
CA ALA A 218 -34.32 1.79 -6.55
C ALA A 218 -33.93 0.31 -6.71
N THR A 219 -32.63 0.03 -6.81
CA THR A 219 -32.07 -1.30 -6.55
C THR A 219 -31.79 -1.40 -5.06
N PRO A 220 -32.55 -2.21 -4.28
CA PRO A 220 -32.41 -2.30 -2.83
C PRO A 220 -31.15 -3.03 -2.34
N ARG A 221 -30.19 -3.33 -3.24
CA ARG A 221 -29.10 -4.27 -2.97
C ARG A 221 -27.81 -3.64 -2.44
N PHE A 222 -27.60 -2.32 -2.55
CA PHE A 222 -26.29 -1.73 -2.31
C PHE A 222 -26.33 -0.51 -1.36
N PRO A 223 -25.28 -0.32 -0.53
CA PRO A 223 -25.16 0.88 0.30
C PRO A 223 -25.08 2.13 -0.57
N GLU A 224 -25.85 3.17 -0.21
CA GLU A 224 -25.85 4.45 -0.92
C GLU A 224 -24.69 5.32 -0.43
N ARG A 225 -23.78 5.71 -1.33
CA ARG A 225 -22.66 6.62 -1.05
C ARG A 225 -22.88 7.97 -1.75
N ARG A 226 -22.70 9.08 -1.05
CA ARG A 226 -22.74 10.42 -1.65
C ARG A 226 -21.38 10.77 -2.24
N VAL A 227 -21.33 11.17 -3.51
CA VAL A 227 -20.05 11.35 -4.22
C VAL A 227 -19.98 12.70 -4.95
N GLY A 228 -18.83 13.36 -4.84
CA GLY A 228 -18.50 14.60 -5.56
C GLY A 228 -17.58 14.39 -6.76
N SER A 229 -16.95 13.21 -6.85
CA SER A 229 -16.03 12.80 -7.91
C SER A 229 -16.03 11.27 -8.03
N MET A 230 -15.45 10.74 -9.11
CA MET A 230 -15.19 9.29 -9.25
C MET A 230 -14.25 8.78 -8.15
N GLY A 231 -13.25 9.60 -7.78
CA GLY A 231 -12.26 9.29 -6.74
C GLY A 231 -12.82 9.12 -5.33
N ALA A 232 -14.11 9.39 -5.11
CA ALA A 232 -14.78 9.11 -3.84
C ALA A 232 -15.33 7.66 -3.75
N ILE A 233 -15.10 6.84 -4.77
CA ILE A 233 -15.51 5.44 -4.85
C ILE A 233 -14.26 4.61 -5.16
N ASP A 234 -13.57 4.15 -4.12
CA ASP A 234 -12.29 3.46 -4.25
C ASP A 234 -12.40 2.19 -5.11
N GLU A 235 -13.51 1.45 -4.97
CA GLU A 235 -13.79 0.24 -5.74
C GLU A 235 -13.87 0.53 -7.25
N LEU A 236 -14.54 1.63 -7.62
CA LEU A 236 -14.65 2.08 -9.01
C LEU A 236 -13.29 2.56 -9.54
N MET A 237 -12.53 3.30 -8.72
CA MET A 237 -11.20 3.78 -9.10
C MET A 237 -10.24 2.63 -9.39
N ARG A 238 -10.20 1.61 -8.52
CA ARG A 238 -9.31 0.44 -8.70
C ARG A 238 -9.62 -0.32 -9.98
N VAL A 239 -10.90 -0.65 -10.22
CA VAL A 239 -11.30 -1.32 -11.46
C VAL A 239 -10.94 -0.44 -12.66
N TRP A 240 -11.21 0.86 -12.61
CA TRP A 240 -10.87 1.79 -13.70
C TRP A 240 -9.36 1.88 -13.98
N GLU A 241 -8.54 1.90 -12.94
CA GLU A 241 -7.09 1.92 -13.04
C GLU A 241 -6.55 0.63 -13.63
N LEU A 242 -7.06 -0.53 -13.23
CA LEU A 242 -6.69 -1.81 -13.85
C LEU A 242 -7.03 -1.87 -15.35
N PHE A 243 -8.16 -1.31 -15.76
CA PHE A 243 -8.47 -1.16 -17.19
C PHE A 243 -7.46 -0.28 -17.93
N ARG A 244 -6.90 0.73 -17.27
CA ARG A 244 -5.87 1.61 -17.84
C ARG A 244 -4.50 0.95 -17.87
N ASP A 245 -4.14 0.24 -16.80
CA ASP A 245 -2.81 -0.33 -16.60
C ASP A 245 -2.59 -1.61 -17.41
N LEU A 246 -3.68 -2.34 -17.74
CA LEU A 246 -3.67 -3.53 -18.61
C LEU A 246 -3.98 -3.22 -20.09
N PRO A 247 -3.57 -2.05 -20.58
CA PRO A 247 -4.04 -1.39 -21.81
C PRO A 247 -5.42 -1.74 -22.39
N LEU A 248 -6.43 -2.10 -21.58
CA LEU A 248 -7.75 -2.55 -22.08
C LEU A 248 -8.58 -1.41 -22.68
N LEU A 249 -8.09 -0.17 -22.57
CA LEU A 249 -8.73 1.04 -23.04
C LEU A 249 -7.97 1.66 -24.20
N ARG A 250 -8.71 2.03 -25.24
CA ARG A 250 -8.29 3.00 -26.24
C ARG A 250 -8.75 4.39 -25.80
N GLN A 251 -7.79 5.27 -25.59
CA GLN A 251 -8.04 6.62 -25.10
C GLN A 251 -7.97 7.64 -26.24
N SER A 252 -8.88 8.60 -26.23
CA SER A 252 -8.80 9.84 -27.00
C SER A 252 -8.71 11.03 -26.05
N ARG A 253 -8.61 12.26 -26.57
CA ARG A 253 -8.52 13.46 -25.74
C ARG A 253 -9.71 13.66 -24.80
N THR A 254 -10.89 13.17 -25.15
CA THR A 254 -12.14 13.45 -24.41
C THR A 254 -13.00 12.22 -24.18
N SER A 255 -12.60 11.05 -24.66
CA SER A 255 -13.37 9.81 -24.49
C SER A 255 -12.47 8.58 -24.39
N VAL A 256 -12.99 7.54 -23.75
CA VAL A 256 -12.36 6.22 -23.65
C VAL A 256 -13.32 5.14 -24.15
N ARG A 257 -12.76 4.12 -24.79
CA ARG A 257 -13.47 2.94 -25.31
C ARG A 257 -12.65 1.70 -24.99
N CYS A 258 -13.27 0.53 -24.94
CA CYS A 258 -12.51 -0.72 -24.90
C CYS A 258 -11.67 -0.87 -26.17
N ASN A 259 -10.42 -1.32 -26.03
CA ASN A 259 -9.61 -1.80 -27.14
C ASN A 259 -10.10 -3.22 -27.55
N PRO A 260 -9.51 -3.88 -28.58
CA PRO A 260 -9.90 -5.24 -28.95
C PRO A 260 -9.81 -6.25 -27.79
N ASP A 261 -8.79 -6.15 -26.92
CA ASP A 261 -8.63 -7.07 -25.79
C ASP A 261 -9.72 -6.86 -24.73
N GLY A 262 -10.02 -5.61 -24.37
CA GLY A 262 -11.11 -5.27 -23.46
C GLY A 262 -12.48 -5.69 -23.98
N MET A 263 -12.66 -5.74 -25.31
CA MET A 263 -13.89 -6.28 -25.93
C MET A 263 -14.02 -7.80 -25.76
N LEU A 264 -12.92 -8.53 -25.51
CA LEU A 264 -12.98 -9.97 -25.22
C LEU A 264 -13.82 -10.22 -23.97
N LEU A 265 -13.76 -9.36 -22.95
CA LEU A 265 -14.58 -9.51 -21.73
C LEU A 265 -16.09 -9.58 -22.02
N ILE A 266 -16.54 -8.96 -23.12
CA ILE A 266 -17.95 -8.85 -23.49
C ILE A 266 -18.35 -10.00 -24.41
N ASP A 267 -17.65 -10.14 -25.54
CA ASP A 267 -18.06 -11.00 -26.66
C ASP A 267 -17.00 -12.05 -27.06
N GLY A 268 -15.94 -12.17 -26.27
CA GLY A 268 -14.87 -13.15 -26.49
C GLY A 268 -15.32 -14.59 -26.20
N PRO A 269 -14.67 -15.58 -26.82
CA PRO A 269 -14.78 -16.98 -26.41
C PRO A 269 -14.58 -17.16 -24.90
N PRO A 270 -15.25 -18.12 -24.23
CA PRO A 270 -15.11 -18.32 -22.78
C PRO A 270 -13.67 -18.49 -22.31
N ALA A 271 -12.84 -19.23 -23.07
CA ALA A 271 -11.42 -19.42 -22.76
C ALA A 271 -10.64 -18.10 -22.79
N ASP A 272 -10.84 -17.27 -23.82
CA ASP A 272 -10.18 -15.97 -23.95
C ASP A 272 -10.62 -15.00 -22.84
N ARG A 273 -11.90 -15.03 -22.48
CA ARG A 273 -12.46 -14.26 -21.35
C ARG A 273 -11.82 -14.68 -20.03
N ALA A 274 -11.76 -15.98 -19.77
CA ALA A 274 -11.16 -16.53 -18.55
C ALA A 274 -9.67 -16.17 -18.49
N GLN A 275 -8.93 -16.30 -19.60
CA GLN A 275 -7.52 -15.93 -19.64
C GLN A 275 -7.30 -14.45 -19.35
N LEU A 276 -8.08 -13.56 -19.95
CA LEU A 276 -7.99 -12.13 -19.66
C LEU A 276 -8.35 -11.81 -18.21
N LEU A 277 -9.37 -12.45 -17.65
CA LEU A 277 -9.73 -12.31 -16.23
C LEU A 277 -8.64 -12.79 -15.29
N ARG A 278 -7.90 -13.85 -15.64
CA ARG A 278 -6.71 -14.26 -14.87
C ARG A 278 -5.66 -13.18 -14.87
N THR A 279 -5.34 -12.61 -16.05
CA THR A 279 -4.38 -11.49 -16.15
C THR A 279 -4.81 -10.30 -15.29
N ILE A 280 -6.10 -9.97 -15.30
CA ILE A 280 -6.65 -8.89 -14.47
C ILE A 280 -6.52 -9.25 -12.97
N ALA A 281 -6.88 -10.47 -12.56
CA ALA A 281 -6.79 -10.91 -11.17
C ALA A 281 -5.34 -10.92 -10.67
N THR A 282 -4.39 -11.39 -11.49
CA THR A 282 -2.96 -11.36 -11.19
C THR A 282 -2.47 -9.93 -10.96
N ALA A 283 -2.75 -9.01 -11.90
CA ALA A 283 -2.37 -7.60 -11.74
C ALA A 283 -3.05 -6.93 -10.55
N TYR A 284 -4.29 -7.32 -10.24
CA TYR A 284 -5.00 -6.89 -9.04
C TYR A 284 -4.23 -7.31 -7.78
N PHE A 285 -3.91 -8.61 -7.65
CA PHE A 285 -3.16 -9.11 -6.50
C PHE A 285 -1.80 -8.43 -6.38
N GLN A 286 -1.08 -8.23 -7.48
CA GLN A 286 0.20 -7.50 -7.47
C GLN A 286 0.05 -6.10 -6.89
N LYS A 287 -0.92 -5.32 -7.36
CA LYS A 287 -1.17 -3.96 -6.86
C LYS A 287 -1.63 -3.92 -5.40
N SER A 288 -2.48 -4.86 -5.01
CA SER A 288 -2.92 -4.98 -3.62
C SER A 288 -1.75 -5.30 -2.70
N ILE A 289 -0.91 -6.25 -3.09
CA ILE A 289 0.25 -6.71 -2.30
C ILE A 289 1.37 -5.67 -2.30
N SER A 290 1.64 -4.97 -3.39
CA SER A 290 2.66 -3.91 -3.42
C SER A 290 2.25 -2.66 -2.63
N GLY A 291 0.96 -2.56 -2.27
CA GLY A 291 0.43 -1.43 -1.51
C GLY A 291 0.55 -0.11 -2.26
N GLU A 292 0.51 -0.11 -3.61
CA GLU A 292 0.58 1.12 -4.43
C GLU A 292 -0.43 2.21 -3.98
N HIS A 293 -1.56 1.81 -3.44
CA HIS A 293 -2.61 2.68 -2.91
C HIS A 293 -2.41 3.09 -1.45
N LEU A 294 -1.40 2.55 -0.78
CA LEU A 294 -1.03 2.77 0.61
C LEU A 294 0.37 3.38 0.75
N LEU A 295 0.88 4.10 -0.25
CA LEU A 295 2.24 4.66 -0.45
C LEU A 295 3.14 5.01 0.78
N ILE A 296 2.58 5.27 1.96
CA ILE A 296 3.31 5.60 3.21
C ILE A 296 3.44 4.38 4.15
N LEU A 297 2.47 3.48 4.06
CA LEU A 297 2.30 2.29 4.89
C LEU A 297 2.38 1.00 4.06
N SER A 298 2.57 1.10 2.74
CA SER A 298 2.71 -0.02 1.83
C SER A 298 3.77 -0.98 2.37
N ASP A 299 4.96 -0.50 2.69
CA ASP A 299 6.05 -1.36 3.14
C ASP A 299 5.80 -2.01 4.51
N MET A 300 4.85 -1.47 5.29
CA MET A 300 4.43 -2.07 6.54
C MET A 300 3.28 -3.05 6.36
N ILE A 301 2.30 -2.76 5.51
CA ILE A 301 1.10 -3.57 5.33
C ILE A 301 1.34 -4.73 4.37
N SER A 302 2.13 -4.49 3.32
CA SER A 302 2.40 -5.45 2.23
C SER A 302 2.91 -6.79 2.75
N PRO A 303 3.90 -6.85 3.67
CA PRO A 303 4.35 -8.14 4.22
C PRO A 303 3.23 -8.86 4.98
N PHE A 304 2.44 -8.16 5.79
CA PHE A 304 1.32 -8.80 6.52
C PHE A 304 0.18 -9.22 5.58
N LEU A 305 -0.11 -8.43 4.55
CA LEU A 305 -1.11 -8.77 3.54
C LEU A 305 -0.68 -9.99 2.74
N LEU A 306 0.59 -10.04 2.34
CA LEU A 306 1.19 -11.19 1.69
C LEU A 306 1.07 -12.44 2.57
N GLU A 307 1.48 -12.37 3.82
CA GLU A 307 1.36 -13.46 4.80
C GLU A 307 -0.09 -13.93 4.96
N VAL A 308 -1.05 -13.00 5.07
CA VAL A 308 -2.47 -13.36 5.17
C VAL A 308 -2.95 -14.03 3.88
N LEU A 309 -2.61 -13.52 2.71
CA LEU A 309 -3.04 -14.10 1.44
C LEU A 309 -2.41 -15.49 1.23
N LEU A 310 -1.14 -15.66 1.59
CA LEU A 310 -0.46 -16.95 1.61
C LEU A 310 -1.15 -17.91 2.58
N GLY A 311 -1.42 -17.51 3.82
CA GLY A 311 -2.18 -18.30 4.78
C GLY A 311 -3.56 -18.68 4.26
N ALA A 312 -4.31 -17.71 3.70
CA ALA A 312 -5.65 -17.89 3.15
C ALA A 312 -5.69 -18.79 1.90
N ALA A 313 -4.58 -18.94 1.18
CA ALA A 313 -4.44 -19.81 0.01
C ALA A 313 -3.86 -21.19 0.35
N SER A 314 -3.10 -21.29 1.46
CA SER A 314 -2.30 -22.48 1.81
C SER A 314 -2.93 -23.37 2.88
N THR A 315 -3.73 -22.80 3.80
CA THR A 315 -4.05 -23.49 5.05
C THR A 315 -5.24 -24.46 4.99
N ASP A 316 -5.03 -25.62 5.62
CA ASP A 316 -6.04 -26.52 6.17
C ASP A 316 -5.61 -26.81 7.63
N PRO A 317 -6.29 -26.25 8.65
CA PRO A 317 -7.54 -25.49 8.58
C PRO A 317 -7.33 -24.04 8.11
N PRO A 318 -8.32 -23.43 7.42
CA PRO A 318 -8.23 -22.07 6.89
C PRO A 318 -7.96 -21.02 7.99
N LEU A 319 -7.41 -19.86 7.58
CA LEU A 319 -7.01 -18.81 8.53
C LEU A 319 -8.21 -18.19 9.23
N ALA A 320 -8.32 -18.36 10.55
CA ALA A 320 -9.45 -17.86 11.33
C ALA A 320 -9.42 -16.33 11.49
N ILE A 321 -10.59 -15.69 11.43
CA ILE A 321 -10.72 -14.22 11.52
C ILE A 321 -10.48 -13.69 12.94
N ASP A 322 -10.62 -14.53 13.96
CA ASP A 322 -10.38 -14.17 15.36
C ASP A 322 -8.90 -13.86 15.65
N VAL A 323 -7.99 -14.36 14.82
CA VAL A 323 -6.56 -13.96 14.76
C VAL A 323 -6.38 -12.44 14.61
N TRP A 324 -7.42 -11.71 14.22
CA TRP A 324 -7.42 -10.26 14.02
C TRP A 324 -7.85 -9.44 15.24
N ASN A 325 -8.50 -10.08 16.21
CA ASN A 325 -9.10 -9.39 17.37
C ASN A 325 -8.17 -9.35 18.61
N GLY A 326 -6.94 -9.84 18.50
CA GLY A 326 -5.91 -9.82 19.54
C GLY A 326 -4.53 -10.13 18.94
N ASP A 327 -3.46 -9.81 19.69
CA ASP A 327 -2.03 -9.99 19.35
C ASP A 327 -1.81 -10.95 18.17
N PHE A 328 -1.77 -10.40 16.95
CA PHE A 328 -1.64 -11.16 15.72
C PHE A 328 -0.27 -11.82 15.74
N ALA A 329 -0.19 -13.08 16.16
CA ALA A 329 1.03 -13.87 16.11
C ALA A 329 0.77 -15.06 15.18
N LEU A 330 0.96 -14.86 13.87
CA LEU A 330 1.12 -16.00 12.98
C LEU A 330 2.43 -16.71 13.37
N PRO A 331 2.48 -18.05 13.30
CA PRO A 331 3.73 -18.78 13.47
C PRO A 331 4.78 -18.23 12.49
N GLY A 332 5.89 -17.69 12.99
CA GLY A 332 6.96 -17.12 12.15
C GLY A 332 6.80 -15.63 11.79
N VAL A 333 5.67 -14.98 12.09
CA VAL A 333 5.46 -13.55 11.80
C VAL A 333 5.60 -12.74 13.09
N PRO A 334 6.38 -11.64 13.11
CA PRO A 334 6.42 -10.71 14.23
C PRO A 334 5.00 -10.24 14.55
N SER A 335 4.67 -10.17 15.84
CA SER A 335 3.34 -9.72 16.25
C SER A 335 3.00 -8.38 15.59
N ILE A 336 1.84 -8.21 14.94
CA ILE A 336 1.48 -6.89 14.37
C ILE A 336 1.59 -5.85 15.48
N PRO A 337 2.57 -4.92 15.45
CA PRO A 337 2.94 -4.15 16.63
C PRO A 337 1.88 -3.15 17.09
N SER A 338 0.83 -2.92 16.28
CA SER A 338 -0.19 -1.92 16.58
C SER A 338 -1.59 -2.31 16.10
N ALA A 339 -2.59 -2.02 16.94
CA ALA A 339 -4.01 -2.09 16.57
C ALA A 339 -4.33 -1.26 15.30
N PHE A 340 -3.54 -0.22 15.03
CA PHE A 340 -3.65 0.59 13.82
C PHE A 340 -3.30 -0.19 12.55
N LEU A 341 -2.16 -0.90 12.51
CA LEU A 341 -1.78 -1.72 11.37
C LEU A 341 -2.80 -2.86 11.13
N ALA A 342 -3.31 -3.48 12.20
CA ALA A 342 -4.36 -4.49 12.09
C ALA A 342 -5.64 -3.91 11.48
N GLN A 343 -6.03 -2.70 11.88
CA GLN A 343 -7.19 -2.01 11.31
C GLN A 343 -6.99 -1.71 9.81
N LEU A 344 -5.81 -1.24 9.41
CA LEU A 344 -5.52 -0.94 8.00
C LEU A 344 -5.47 -2.18 7.13
N LEU A 345 -4.80 -3.23 7.61
CA LEU A 345 -4.78 -4.53 6.95
C LEU A 345 -6.21 -5.08 6.80
N ARG A 346 -7.08 -4.82 7.78
CA ARG A 346 -8.48 -5.29 7.77
C ARG A 346 -9.28 -4.54 6.74
N GLU A 347 -9.12 -3.22 6.69
CA GLU A 347 -9.73 -2.39 5.67
C GLU A 347 -9.28 -2.80 4.27
N GLU A 348 -8.02 -3.20 4.11
CA GLU A 348 -7.52 -3.69 2.84
C GLU A 348 -8.11 -5.06 2.45
N LEU A 349 -8.21 -6.01 3.39
CA LEU A 349 -8.87 -7.27 3.08
C LEU A 349 -10.36 -7.13 2.81
N LEU A 350 -11.06 -6.26 3.55
CA LEU A 350 -12.47 -5.98 3.27
C LEU A 350 -12.64 -5.34 1.89
N ARG A 351 -11.66 -4.53 1.44
CA ARG A 351 -11.62 -4.02 0.06
C ARG A 351 -11.45 -5.16 -0.95
N ILE A 352 -10.43 -5.99 -0.78
CA ILE A 352 -10.16 -7.15 -1.67
C ILE A 352 -11.35 -8.13 -1.67
N GLN A 353 -12.05 -8.28 -0.54
CA GLN A 353 -13.27 -9.07 -0.41
C GLN A 353 -14.42 -8.49 -1.22
N ALA A 354 -14.65 -7.18 -1.13
CA ALA A 354 -15.71 -6.51 -1.88
C ALA A 354 -15.57 -6.71 -3.40
N ASP A 355 -14.31 -6.81 -3.86
CA ASP A 355 -13.97 -7.06 -5.24
C ASP A 355 -14.00 -8.55 -5.64
N GLY A 356 -14.23 -9.46 -4.67
CA GLY A 356 -14.43 -10.90 -4.89
C GLY A 356 -13.14 -11.70 -5.02
N LEU A 357 -12.00 -11.15 -4.59
CA LEU A 357 -10.70 -11.83 -4.66
C LEU A 357 -10.39 -12.67 -3.41
N VAL A 358 -11.05 -12.38 -2.29
CA VAL A 358 -10.98 -13.16 -1.06
C VAL A 358 -12.38 -13.31 -0.46
N ASP A 359 -12.61 -14.39 0.26
CA ASP A 359 -13.78 -14.59 1.10
C ASP A 359 -13.40 -14.37 2.56
N VAL A 360 -14.08 -13.44 3.23
CA VAL A 360 -13.90 -13.16 4.67
C VAL A 360 -15.19 -13.53 5.40
N GLY A 361 -15.15 -14.66 6.11
CA GLY A 361 -16.23 -15.18 6.94
C GLY A 361 -15.74 -15.48 8.36
N GLU A 362 -16.00 -16.70 8.84
CA GLU A 362 -15.29 -17.25 10.02
C GLU A 362 -13.80 -17.43 9.73
N PHE A 363 -13.49 -17.70 8.46
CA PHE A 363 -12.14 -17.83 7.94
C PHE A 363 -11.91 -16.88 6.77
N ILE A 364 -10.65 -16.55 6.53
CA ILE A 364 -10.18 -15.84 5.35
C ILE A 364 -9.68 -16.89 4.37
N THR A 365 -10.25 -16.90 3.16
CA THR A 365 -9.86 -17.85 2.12
C THR A 365 -9.72 -17.15 0.77
N VAL A 366 -8.76 -17.60 -0.05
CA VAL A 366 -8.69 -17.23 -1.45
C VAL A 366 -9.52 -18.24 -2.26
N PRO A 367 -10.53 -17.81 -3.03
CA PRO A 367 -11.30 -18.71 -3.90
C PRO A 367 -10.38 -19.56 -4.76
N TRP A 368 -10.64 -20.86 -4.82
CA TRP A 368 -9.71 -21.81 -5.45
C TRP A 368 -9.37 -21.48 -6.91
N HIS A 369 -10.33 -20.92 -7.66
CA HIS A 369 -10.14 -20.52 -9.06
C HIS A 369 -9.26 -19.26 -9.22
N LEU A 370 -8.93 -18.56 -8.13
CA LEU A 370 -8.04 -17.40 -8.10
C LEU A 370 -6.66 -17.70 -7.51
N ARG A 371 -6.44 -18.89 -6.92
CA ARG A 371 -5.16 -19.24 -6.26
C ARG A 371 -3.98 -19.25 -7.22
N GLN A 372 -4.18 -19.69 -8.47
CA GLN A 372 -3.14 -19.58 -9.50
C GLN A 372 -2.80 -18.11 -9.80
N CYS A 373 -3.80 -17.24 -9.90
CA CYS A 373 -3.57 -15.82 -10.15
C CYS A 373 -2.79 -15.15 -9.02
N LEU A 374 -3.05 -15.54 -7.77
CA LEU A 374 -2.25 -15.12 -6.62
C LEU A 374 -0.81 -15.65 -6.74
N SER A 375 -0.60 -16.93 -7.03
CA SER A 375 0.74 -17.50 -7.25
C SER A 375 1.53 -16.73 -8.31
N ASP A 376 0.91 -16.51 -9.48
CA ASP A 376 1.52 -15.77 -10.60
C ASP A 376 1.86 -14.31 -10.19
N ALA A 377 1.03 -13.70 -9.34
CA ALA A 377 1.27 -12.36 -8.83
C ALA A 377 2.53 -12.30 -7.95
N LEU A 378 2.69 -13.29 -7.06
CA LEU A 378 3.86 -13.39 -6.19
C LEU A 378 5.15 -13.63 -6.97
N GLU A 379 5.12 -14.52 -7.96
CA GLU A 379 6.25 -14.77 -8.84
C GLU A 379 6.69 -13.50 -9.59
N GLY A 380 5.72 -12.69 -10.03
CA GLY A 380 5.98 -11.40 -10.66
C GLY A 380 6.66 -10.40 -9.73
N LEU A 381 6.17 -10.25 -8.50
CA LEU A 381 6.75 -9.34 -7.49
C LEU A 381 8.19 -9.73 -7.13
N ILE A 382 8.46 -11.03 -6.92
CA ILE A 382 9.81 -11.54 -6.63
C ILE A 382 10.77 -11.26 -7.80
N SER A 383 10.28 -11.40 -9.03
CA SER A 383 11.08 -11.17 -10.25
C SER A 383 11.46 -9.70 -10.44
N GLU A 384 10.55 -8.77 -10.13
CA GLU A 384 10.78 -7.33 -10.20
C GLU A 384 11.83 -6.87 -9.19
N GLU A 385 11.72 -7.30 -7.92
CA GLU A 385 12.71 -6.97 -6.88
C GLU A 385 14.11 -7.50 -7.24
N THR A 386 14.19 -8.73 -7.74
CA THR A 386 15.47 -9.34 -8.13
C THR A 386 16.15 -8.54 -9.26
N THR A 387 15.35 -7.96 -10.16
CA THR A 387 15.84 -7.13 -11.27
C THR A 387 16.28 -5.74 -10.80
N GLN A 388 15.54 -5.13 -9.86
CA GLN A 388 15.83 -3.80 -9.32
C GLN A 388 17.10 -3.78 -8.45
N TRP A 389 17.40 -4.87 -7.74
CA TRP A 389 18.51 -4.93 -6.78
C TRP A 389 19.78 -5.65 -7.27
N GLY A 390 19.81 -6.13 -8.52
CA GLY A 390 21.02 -6.64 -9.16
C GLY A 390 21.76 -7.74 -8.38
N ARG A 391 21.07 -8.52 -7.54
CA ARG A 391 21.65 -9.67 -6.82
C ARG A 391 21.63 -10.90 -7.73
N PRO A 392 22.77 -11.37 -8.26
CA PRO A 392 22.82 -12.64 -8.94
C PRO A 392 22.92 -13.74 -7.88
N GLY A 393 21.86 -14.52 -7.66
CA GLY A 393 22.02 -15.84 -7.02
C GLY A 393 21.00 -16.32 -5.99
N SER A 394 19.88 -15.64 -5.74
CA SER A 394 18.81 -16.18 -4.88
C SER A 394 17.56 -16.49 -5.72
N THR A 395 17.58 -17.64 -6.39
CA THR A 395 16.44 -18.20 -7.13
C THR A 395 15.90 -19.41 -6.38
N ALA A 396 15.33 -19.22 -5.19
CA ALA A 396 14.45 -20.23 -4.62
C ALA A 396 13.03 -19.95 -5.15
N PRO A 397 12.54 -20.70 -6.14
CA PRO A 397 11.16 -20.54 -6.61
C PRO A 397 10.19 -20.94 -5.50
N LEU A 398 9.07 -20.20 -5.39
CA LEU A 398 7.90 -20.64 -4.62
C LEU A 398 7.48 -22.01 -5.18
N TRP A 399 7.50 -23.06 -4.37
CA TRP A 399 7.18 -24.41 -4.85
C TRP A 399 5.67 -24.57 -5.01
N LEU A 400 5.18 -24.49 -6.24
CA LEU A 400 3.86 -24.98 -6.62
C LEU A 400 3.83 -26.50 -6.46
N VAL A 401 3.03 -27.00 -5.51
CA VAL A 401 2.75 -28.43 -5.37
C VAL A 401 1.32 -28.67 -5.81
N THR A 402 1.15 -29.44 -6.89
CA THR A 402 -0.16 -29.98 -7.24
C THR A 402 -0.42 -31.16 -6.30
N ALA A 403 -1.61 -31.21 -5.69
CA ALA A 403 -1.94 -32.27 -4.73
C ALA A 403 -1.77 -33.65 -5.39
N PRO A 404 -1.06 -34.62 -4.78
CA PRO A 404 -0.83 -35.91 -5.41
C PRO A 404 -2.17 -36.60 -5.71
N GLY A 405 -2.44 -36.80 -7.00
CA GLY A 405 -3.63 -37.49 -7.48
C GLY A 405 -3.84 -38.80 -6.74
N THR A 406 -4.92 -38.87 -5.97
CA THR A 406 -5.38 -40.13 -5.38
C THR A 406 -5.91 -41.00 -6.51
N SER A 407 -5.00 -41.75 -7.14
CA SER A 407 -5.36 -42.90 -7.95
C SER A 407 -6.08 -43.90 -7.06
N SER A 408 -7.41 -43.86 -7.06
CA SER A 408 -8.24 -44.94 -6.55
C SER A 408 -8.35 -46.01 -7.63
N VAL A 409 -7.95 -47.23 -7.25
CA VAL A 409 -8.25 -48.49 -7.95
C VAL A 409 -9.72 -48.82 -7.81
#